data_AF-A0A174PPX0-F1
#
_entry.id   AF-A0A174PPX0-F1
#
_cell.length_a   1.000
_cell.length_b   1.000
_cell.length_c   1.000
_cell.angle_alpha   90.00
_cell.angle_beta   90.00
_cell.angle_gamma   90.00
#
_symmetry.space_group_name_H-M   'P 1'
#
loop_
_entity.id
_entity.type
_entity.pdbx_description
1 polymer ?
#
loop_
_entity_poly.entity_id
_entity_poly.type
_entity_poly.pdbx_seq_one_letter_code
_entity_poly.pdbx_strand_id
1 'polypeptide(L)'
;MPKIKLEGMEKLQVKLKKNVQMSKVKQIVKDNGAALQEAAQRKAPVDTGNLKRNIGLEIRDGGLTAEVEPTAEYAAYVEYGTRYMNAQPYMRPSYTAQKEKFKSDLKKLTR
;
A
#
# COMPACT_ATOMS: atom_id res chain seq x y z
N MET A 1 34.78 21.32 38.13
CA MET A 1 33.62 20.61 37.55
C MET A 1 34.11 19.81 36.35
N PRO A 2 33.80 18.51 36.23
CA PRO A 2 34.21 17.75 35.06
C PRO A 2 33.52 18.30 33.80
N LYS A 3 34.30 18.59 32.76
CA LYS A 3 33.79 18.99 31.44
C LYS A 3 33.30 17.73 30.74
N ILE A 4 31.98 17.56 30.64
CA ILE A 4 31.38 16.51 29.81
C ILE A 4 31.48 16.95 28.35
N LYS A 5 32.13 16.13 27.51
CA LYS A 5 32.24 16.34 26.06
C LYS A 5 31.33 15.33 25.36
N LEU A 6 30.30 15.82 24.67
CA LEU A 6 29.41 15.00 23.85
C LEU A 6 29.88 15.06 22.39
N GLU A 7 30.47 13.97 21.90
CA GLU A 7 30.89 13.84 20.50
C GLU A 7 29.85 13.05 19.69
N GLY A 8 29.52 13.51 18.48
CA GLY A 8 28.63 12.78 17.56
C GLY A 8 27.13 13.13 17.62
N MET A 9 26.74 14.20 18.33
CA MET A 9 25.33 14.65 18.38
C MET A 9 24.73 14.94 17.00
N GLU A 10 25.52 15.50 16.07
CA GLU A 10 25.08 15.74 14.69
C GLU A 10 24.73 14.43 13.96
N LYS A 11 25.59 13.41 14.08
CA LYS A 11 25.35 12.08 13.49
C LYS A 11 24.09 11.44 14.06
N LEU A 12 23.86 11.59 15.36
CA LEU A 12 22.66 11.12 16.03
C LEU A 12 21.40 11.85 15.51
N GLN A 13 21.44 13.18 15.42
CA GLN A 13 20.32 13.98 14.94
C GLN A 13 19.95 13.63 13.48
N VAL A 14 20.93 13.44 12.60
CA VAL A 14 20.72 13.02 11.21
C VAL A 14 20.07 11.63 11.15
N LYS A 15 20.58 10.67 11.92
CA LYS A 15 20.03 9.31 11.96
C LYS A 15 18.58 9.29 12.50
N LEU A 16 18.30 10.07 13.55
CA LEU A 16 16.94 10.21 14.09
C LEU A 16 15.99 10.83 13.06
N LYS A 17 16.38 11.92 12.39
CA LYS A 17 15.57 12.54 11.32
C LYS A 17 15.29 11.55 10.19
N LYS A 18 16.29 10.79 9.73
CA LYS A 18 16.13 9.75 8.70
C LYS A 18 15.16 8.65 9.15
N ASN A 19 15.30 8.17 10.38
CA ASN A 19 14.43 7.12 10.92
C ASN A 19 12.96 7.58 11.05
N VAL A 20 12.73 8.81 11.50
CA VAL A 20 11.39 9.42 11.56
C VAL A 20 10.79 9.58 10.15
N GLN A 21 11.60 9.91 9.15
CA GLN A 21 11.11 9.94 7.77
C GLN A 21 10.77 8.52 7.27
N MET A 22 11.57 7.50 7.61
CA MET A 22 11.29 6.13 7.19
C MET A 22 10.08 5.51 7.88
N SER A 23 9.80 5.85 9.14
CA SER A 23 8.54 5.43 9.76
C SER A 23 7.33 6.04 9.04
N LYS A 24 7.41 7.32 8.63
CA LYS A 24 6.36 7.96 7.82
C LYS A 24 6.20 7.31 6.45
N VAL A 25 7.28 6.97 5.75
CA VAL A 25 7.19 6.25 4.46
C VAL A 25 6.47 4.91 4.63
N LYS A 26 6.86 4.12 5.64
CA LYS A 26 6.21 2.82 5.92
C LYS A 26 4.74 2.99 6.27
N GLN A 27 4.38 4.05 6.99
CA GLN A 27 2.99 4.36 7.28
C GLN A 27 2.20 4.67 6.00
N ILE A 28 2.74 5.52 5.12
CA ILE A 28 2.11 5.84 3.83
C ILE A 28 1.89 4.59 2.99
N VAL A 29 2.88 3.68 2.93
CA VAL A 29 2.76 2.41 2.21
C VAL A 29 1.61 1.58 2.77
N LYS A 30 1.55 1.40 4.09
CA LYS A 30 0.48 0.64 4.76
C LYS A 30 -0.89 1.25 4.52
N ASP A 31 -1.04 2.55 4.72
CA ASP A 31 -2.32 3.26 4.58
C ASP A 31 -2.82 3.21 3.13
N ASN A 32 -1.93 3.37 2.15
CA ASN A 32 -2.29 3.27 0.74
C ASN A 32 -2.61 1.83 0.32
N GLY A 33 -1.91 0.84 0.88
CA GLY A 33 -2.23 -0.58 0.70
C GLY A 33 -3.63 -0.94 1.23
N ALA A 34 -3.95 -0.50 2.45
CA ALA A 34 -5.27 -0.71 3.04
C ALA A 34 -6.39 -0.03 2.23
N ALA A 35 -6.16 1.21 1.78
CA ALA A 35 -7.10 1.92 0.93
C ALA A 35 -7.30 1.23 -0.43
N LEU A 36 -6.23 0.69 -1.03
CA LEU A 36 -6.31 -0.10 -2.27
C LEU A 36 -7.16 -1.36 -2.07
N GLN A 37 -6.89 -2.12 -1.01
CA GLN A 37 -7.65 -3.31 -0.66
C GLN A 37 -9.14 -2.98 -0.49
N GLU A 38 -9.47 -1.96 0.29
CA GLU A 38 -10.86 -1.54 0.52
C GLU A 38 -11.54 -1.10 -0.78
N ALA A 39 -10.84 -0.37 -1.65
CA ALA A 39 -11.36 0.05 -2.94
C ALA A 39 -11.64 -1.15 -3.86
N ALA A 40 -10.72 -2.11 -3.92
CA ALA A 40 -10.88 -3.34 -4.69
C ALA A 40 -12.05 -4.19 -4.16
N GLN A 41 -12.15 -4.35 -2.84
CA GLN A 41 -13.26 -5.06 -2.18
C GLN A 41 -14.62 -4.40 -2.42
N ARG A 42 -14.68 -3.06 -2.49
CA ARG A 42 -15.92 -2.33 -2.80
C ARG A 42 -16.35 -2.50 -4.24
N LYS A 43 -15.41 -2.57 -5.18
CA LYS A 43 -15.70 -2.73 -6.61
C LYS A 43 -15.88 -4.18 -7.04
N ALA A 44 -15.42 -5.13 -6.25
CA ALA A 44 -15.55 -6.55 -6.57
C ALA A 44 -17.04 -6.93 -6.71
N PRO A 45 -17.43 -7.59 -7.81
CA PRO A 45 -18.79 -8.07 -7.96
C PRO A 45 -19.11 -9.10 -6.87
N VAL A 46 -20.34 -9.03 -6.36
CA VAL A 46 -20.79 -9.87 -5.24
C VAL A 46 -21.88 -10.80 -5.76
N ASP A 47 -21.52 -12.08 -5.86
CA ASP A 47 -22.47 -13.18 -5.95
C ASP A 47 -22.59 -13.84 -4.57
N THR A 48 -21.66 -14.74 -4.21
CA THR A 48 -21.54 -15.33 -2.87
C THR A 48 -20.66 -14.52 -1.90
N GLY A 49 -20.03 -13.46 -2.40
CA GLY A 49 -19.05 -12.64 -1.65
C GLY A 49 -17.68 -13.30 -1.44
N ASN A 50 -17.42 -14.48 -2.02
CA ASN A 50 -16.12 -15.14 -1.92
C ASN A 50 -14.97 -14.29 -2.50
N LEU A 51 -15.14 -13.74 -3.70
CA LEU A 51 -14.12 -12.89 -4.32
C LEU A 51 -13.75 -11.70 -3.43
N LYS A 52 -14.76 -10.95 -2.98
CA LYS A 52 -14.60 -9.78 -2.11
C LYS A 52 -13.83 -10.11 -0.82
N ARG A 53 -14.16 -11.22 -0.15
CA ARG A 53 -13.50 -11.61 1.11
C ARG A 53 -12.06 -12.07 0.91
N ASN A 54 -11.72 -12.57 -0.28
CA ASN A 54 -10.40 -13.11 -0.62
C ASN A 54 -9.46 -12.09 -1.29
N ILE A 55 -9.76 -10.79 -1.23
CA ILE A 55 -8.81 -9.75 -1.58
C ILE A 55 -7.98 -9.42 -0.33
N GLY A 56 -6.75 -9.94 -0.30
CA GLY A 56 -5.80 -9.78 0.78
C GLY A 56 -4.91 -8.56 0.62
N LEU A 57 -4.25 -8.17 1.72
CA LEU A 57 -3.18 -7.19 1.76
C LEU A 57 -1.98 -7.81 2.48
N GLU A 58 -0.82 -7.76 1.84
CA GLU A 58 0.45 -8.17 2.43
C GLU A 58 1.44 -7.00 2.43
N ILE A 59 2.20 -6.85 3.52
CA ILE A 59 3.23 -5.83 3.65
C ILE A 59 4.59 -6.52 3.57
N ARG A 60 5.34 -6.25 2.49
CA ARG A 60 6.64 -6.84 2.20
C ARG A 60 7.78 -5.82 2.33
N ASP A 61 9.01 -6.27 2.13
CA ASP A 61 10.23 -5.43 2.07
C ASP A 61 10.42 -4.52 3.30
N GLY A 62 10.15 -5.07 4.48
CA GLY A 62 10.29 -4.33 5.74
C GLY A 62 9.32 -3.15 5.90
N GLY A 63 8.20 -3.15 5.18
CA GLY A 63 7.18 -2.10 5.21
C GLY A 63 7.25 -1.12 4.04
N LEU A 64 8.03 -1.41 3.00
CA LEU A 64 8.19 -0.55 1.84
C LEU A 64 7.33 -0.96 0.64
N THR A 65 6.72 -2.15 0.70
CA THR A 65 5.84 -2.66 -0.34
C THR A 65 4.51 -3.08 0.28
N ALA A 66 3.40 -2.68 -0.34
CA ALA A 66 2.06 -3.15 -0.03
C ALA A 66 1.50 -3.87 -1.26
N GLU A 67 1.21 -5.16 -1.11
CA GLU A 67 0.72 -6.03 -2.16
C GLU A 67 -0.74 -6.37 -1.89
N VAL A 68 -1.60 -6.09 -2.86
CA VAL A 68 -3.04 -6.38 -2.75
C VAL A 68 -3.39 -7.35 -3.86
N GLU A 69 -3.83 -8.54 -3.47
CA GLU A 69 -4.10 -9.64 -4.40
C GLU A 69 -5.40 -10.38 -4.02
N PRO A 70 -6.24 -10.71 -5.02
CA PRO A 70 -7.32 -11.67 -4.87
C PRO A 70 -6.80 -13.12 -4.91
N THR A 71 -7.07 -13.94 -3.91
CA THR A 71 -6.64 -15.36 -3.87
C THR A 71 -7.64 -16.35 -4.49
N ALA A 72 -8.81 -15.88 -4.92
CA ALA A 72 -9.78 -16.73 -5.59
C ALA A 72 -9.28 -17.12 -6.99
N GLU A 73 -9.25 -18.42 -7.33
CA GLU A 73 -8.70 -18.92 -8.60
C GLU A 73 -9.33 -18.27 -9.85
N TYR A 74 -10.61 -17.89 -9.76
CA TYR A 74 -11.35 -17.27 -10.86
C TYR A 74 -11.22 -15.74 -10.91
N ALA A 75 -10.48 -15.12 -10.00
CA ALA A 75 -10.34 -13.67 -9.88
C ALA A 75 -9.88 -12.99 -11.18
N ALA A 76 -8.95 -13.61 -11.90
CA ALA A 76 -8.45 -13.08 -13.17
C ALA A 76 -9.52 -13.10 -14.26
N TYR A 77 -10.37 -14.13 -14.29
CA TYR A 77 -11.49 -14.21 -15.26
C TYR A 77 -12.54 -13.12 -15.00
N VAL A 78 -12.75 -12.74 -13.74
CA VAL A 78 -13.64 -11.63 -13.40
C VAL A 78 -13.02 -10.29 -13.83
N GLU A 79 -11.73 -10.08 -13.56
CA GLU A 79 -11.04 -8.83 -13.91
C GLU A 79 -10.94 -8.62 -15.43
N TYR A 80 -10.70 -9.69 -16.20
CA TYR A 80 -10.42 -9.61 -17.64
C TYR A 80 -11.53 -10.11 -18.55
N GLY A 81 -12.55 -10.75 -18.00
CA GLY A 81 -13.58 -11.42 -18.77
C GLY A 81 -13.09 -12.74 -19.37
N THR A 82 -14.02 -13.42 -20.03
CA THR A 82 -13.78 -14.68 -20.75
C THR A 82 -14.52 -14.65 -22.08
N ARG A 83 -14.38 -15.72 -22.87
CA ARG A 83 -15.16 -15.90 -24.11
C ARG A 83 -16.69 -15.85 -23.92
N TYR A 84 -17.17 -16.04 -22.69
CA TYR A 84 -18.59 -16.16 -22.35
C TYR A 84 -19.12 -15.05 -21.44
N MET A 85 -18.23 -14.28 -20.82
CA MET A 85 -18.59 -13.29 -19.81
C MET A 85 -17.76 -12.03 -20.00
N ASN A 86 -18.41 -10.87 -20.02
CA ASN A 86 -17.72 -9.59 -20.07
C ASN A 86 -16.90 -9.34 -18.80
N ALA A 87 -15.81 -8.59 -18.94
CA ALA A 87 -14.97 -8.19 -17.82
C ALA A 87 -15.72 -7.33 -16.81
N GLN A 88 -15.50 -7.60 -15.52
CA GLN A 88 -15.99 -6.80 -14.39
C GLN A 88 -14.80 -6.36 -13.55
N PRO A 89 -14.00 -5.40 -14.04
CA PRO A 89 -12.74 -5.04 -13.42
C PRO A 89 -12.95 -4.34 -12.07
N TYR A 90 -12.21 -4.78 -11.07
CA TYR A 90 -12.24 -4.27 -9.69
C TYR A 90 -10.84 -3.92 -9.19
N MET A 91 -9.79 -4.63 -9.65
CA MET A 91 -8.40 -4.35 -9.28
C MET A 91 -7.83 -3.18 -10.08
N ARG A 92 -7.80 -3.26 -11.41
CA ARG A 92 -7.23 -2.20 -12.27
C ARG A 92 -7.80 -0.81 -12.00
N PRO A 93 -9.13 -0.60 -11.89
CA PRO A 93 -9.65 0.73 -11.60
C PRO A 93 -9.33 1.18 -10.17
N SER A 94 -9.17 0.27 -9.21
CA SER A 94 -8.77 0.61 -7.84
C SER A 94 -7.29 0.99 -7.76
N TYR A 95 -6.43 0.20 -8.41
CA TYR A 95 -5.00 0.49 -8.51
C TYR A 95 -4.74 1.83 -9.21
N THR A 96 -5.41 2.08 -10.35
CA THR A 96 -5.21 3.30 -11.13
C THR A 96 -5.52 4.55 -10.32
N ALA A 97 -6.59 4.53 -9.52
CA ALA A 97 -6.93 5.62 -8.62
C ALA A 97 -5.92 5.74 -7.47
N GLN A 98 -5.57 4.61 -6.82
CA GLN A 98 -4.69 4.63 -5.66
C GLN A 98 -3.26 5.05 -6.00
N LYS A 99 -2.74 4.68 -7.19
CA LYS A 99 -1.34 4.98 -7.57
C LYS A 99 -1.07 6.48 -7.56
N GLU A 100 -2.03 7.30 -7.99
CA GLU A 100 -1.88 8.75 -8.02
C GLU A 100 -1.93 9.36 -6.62
N LYS A 101 -2.79 8.83 -5.74
CA LYS A 101 -2.83 9.21 -4.32
C LYS A 101 -1.52 8.84 -3.62
N PHE A 102 -0.99 7.64 -3.85
CA PHE A 102 0.27 7.18 -3.26
C PHE A 102 1.44 8.08 -3.65
N LYS A 103 1.56 8.43 -4.95
CA LYS A 103 2.58 9.39 -5.42
C LYS A 103 2.43 10.75 -4.74
N SER A 104 1.21 11.25 -4.61
CA SER A 104 0.93 12.52 -3.94
C SER A 104 1.32 12.51 -2.47
N ASP A 105 0.98 11.44 -1.75
CA ASP A 105 1.29 11.30 -0.32
C ASP A 105 2.81 11.18 -0.09
N LEU A 106 3.54 10.45 -0.95
CA LEU A 106 5.01 10.43 -0.91
C LEU A 106 5.62 11.80 -1.19
N LYS A 107 5.11 12.55 -2.18
CA LYS A 107 5.63 13.89 -2.52
C LYS A 107 5.46 14.91 -1.38
N LYS A 108 4.48 14.71 -0.49
CA LYS A 108 4.31 15.55 0.71
C LYS A 108 5.40 15.34 1.75
N LEU A 109 6.12 14.20 1.72
CA LEU A 109 7.25 13.96 2.63
C LEU A 109 8.53 14.69 2.22
N THR A 110 8.64 15.07 0.95
CA THR A 110 9.83 15.73 0.39
C THR A 110 9.70 17.24 0.31
N ARG A 111 8.57 17.80 0.76
CA ARG A 111 8.38 19.26 0.92
C ARG A 111 8.77 19.66 2.33
#